data_AF-A0AA36HBZ7-F1
#
_entry.id   AF-A0AA36HBZ7-F1
#
_cell.length_a   1.000
_cell.length_b   1.000
_cell.length_c   1.000
_cell.angle_alpha   90.00
_cell.angle_beta   90.00
_cell.angle_gamma   90.00
#
_symmetry.space_group_name_H-M   'P 1'
#
loop_
_entity.id
_entity.type
_entity.pdbx_description
1 polymer ?
#
loop_
_entity_poly.entity_id
_entity_poly.type
_entity_poly.pdbx_seq_one_letter_code
_entity_poly.pdbx_strand_id
1 'polypeptide(L)'
;MYFPVLVALSLVSYVSAVWPQKLKQDESAALDIVMRMSELTLKDLIYLMNLQFWGYVGDEILERAKDNKELYEKMLEFRARYDRLSQTAQAYVNEAFDMAMKHARSFNYDQYFKPELLAEARYLVMKIKNLEVYEELLEAFPNLEAEATAWDLLP
;
A
#
# COMPACT_ATOMS: atom_id res chain seq x y z
N MET A 1 13.31 -31.46 -15.29
CA MET A 1 13.24 -30.35 -16.26
C MET A 1 11.78 -30.04 -16.51
N TYR A 2 11.20 -29.11 -15.75
CA TYR A 2 9.81 -28.64 -15.91
C TYR A 2 9.83 -27.10 -16.04
N PHE A 3 10.31 -26.66 -17.19
CA PHE A 3 10.29 -25.29 -17.68
C PHE A 3 8.88 -24.64 -17.82
N PRO A 4 7.73 -25.36 -17.91
CA PRO A 4 6.43 -24.70 -18.07
C PRO A 4 5.89 -24.01 -16.81
N VAL A 5 6.29 -24.44 -15.60
CA VAL A 5 5.81 -23.86 -14.34
C VAL A 5 6.43 -22.49 -14.08
N LEU A 6 7.66 -22.27 -14.55
CA LEU A 6 8.34 -20.99 -14.49
C LEU A 6 7.76 -19.96 -15.48
N VAL A 7 7.14 -20.41 -16.58
CA VAL A 7 6.49 -19.51 -17.56
C VAL A 7 5.10 -19.05 -17.08
N ALA A 8 4.36 -19.88 -16.33
CA ALA A 8 3.13 -19.47 -15.68
C ALA A 8 3.37 -18.43 -14.56
N LEU A 9 4.54 -18.48 -13.91
CA LEU A 9 4.99 -17.47 -12.95
C LEU A 9 5.57 -16.20 -13.61
N SER A 10 5.92 -16.23 -14.90
CA SER A 10 6.39 -15.06 -15.64
C SER A 10 5.30 -14.31 -16.41
N LEU A 11 4.10 -14.87 -16.59
CA LEU A 11 2.99 -14.23 -17.33
C LEU A 11 2.11 -13.29 -16.49
N VAL A 12 2.28 -13.23 -15.17
CA VAL A 12 1.70 -12.14 -14.34
C VAL A 12 2.66 -10.93 -14.24
N SER A 13 3.78 -10.97 -14.99
CA SER A 13 4.72 -9.83 -15.14
C SER A 13 4.21 -8.74 -16.09
N TYR A 14 2.90 -8.59 -16.28
CA TYR A 14 2.33 -7.63 -17.23
C TYR A 14 1.29 -6.69 -16.61
N VAL A 15 1.65 -6.09 -15.47
CA VAL A 15 1.30 -4.68 -15.23
C VAL A 15 2.54 -4.01 -14.63
N SER A 16 3.55 -3.83 -15.47
CA SER A 16 4.62 -2.89 -15.19
C SER A 16 4.00 -1.50 -15.02
N ALA A 17 4.32 -0.86 -13.90
CA ALA A 17 4.52 0.58 -13.78
C ALA A 17 3.45 1.46 -14.43
N VAL A 18 2.37 1.70 -13.68
CA VAL A 18 1.56 2.93 -13.57
C VAL A 18 0.28 2.44 -12.92
N TRP A 19 0.18 2.61 -11.60
CA TRP A 19 -1.07 2.40 -10.89
C TRP A 19 -2.14 3.29 -11.53
N PRO A 20 -3.36 2.79 -11.79
CA PRO A 20 -4.32 3.54 -12.59
C PRO A 20 -4.60 4.91 -11.95
N GLN A 21 -4.63 5.97 -12.78
CA GLN A 21 -4.94 7.35 -12.39
C GLN A 21 -6.36 7.55 -11.80
N LYS A 22 -7.12 6.47 -11.67
CA LYS A 22 -8.44 6.39 -11.05
C LYS A 22 -8.60 4.99 -10.46
N LEU A 23 -8.81 4.92 -9.15
CA LEU A 23 -9.31 3.73 -8.46
C LEU A 23 -10.56 3.21 -9.17
N LYS A 24 -10.52 1.96 -9.62
CA LYS A 24 -11.75 1.29 -10.07
C LYS A 24 -12.60 0.92 -8.86
N GLN A 25 -13.92 0.77 -9.05
CA GLN A 25 -14.87 0.48 -7.96
C GLN A 25 -14.60 -0.86 -7.25
N ASP A 26 -13.88 -1.76 -7.91
CA ASP A 26 -13.45 -3.06 -7.42
C ASP A 26 -12.05 -3.04 -6.78
N GLU A 27 -11.37 -1.89 -6.70
CA GLU A 27 -10.03 -1.77 -6.13
C GLU A 27 -10.07 -1.21 -4.70
N SER A 28 -9.15 -1.70 -3.85
CA SER A 28 -9.05 -1.30 -2.45
C SER A 28 -8.45 0.11 -2.31
N ALA A 29 -9.26 1.08 -1.90
CA ALA A 29 -8.81 2.45 -1.66
C ALA A 29 -7.75 2.58 -0.54
N ALA A 30 -7.77 1.70 0.46
CA ALA A 30 -6.71 1.63 1.48
C ALA A 30 -5.38 1.16 0.90
N LEU A 31 -5.42 0.20 -0.04
CA LEU A 31 -4.23 -0.30 -0.72
C LEU A 31 -3.62 0.81 -1.59
N ASP A 32 -4.46 1.51 -2.33
CA ASP A 32 -4.07 2.68 -3.13
C ASP A 32 -3.40 3.76 -2.28
N ILE A 33 -4.02 4.18 -1.17
CA ILE A 33 -3.42 5.17 -0.25
C ILE A 33 -2.03 4.75 0.23
N VAL A 34 -1.89 3.49 0.68
CA VAL A 34 -0.60 2.99 1.19
C VAL A 34 0.45 2.95 0.10
N MET A 35 0.10 2.49 -1.09
CA MET A 35 1.00 2.47 -2.23
C MET A 35 1.42 3.88 -2.66
N ARG A 36 0.55 4.89 -2.54
CA ARG A 36 0.92 6.30 -2.82
C ARG A 36 1.84 6.91 -1.76
N MET A 37 1.57 6.66 -0.48
CA MET A 37 2.40 7.18 0.62
C MET A 37 3.80 6.55 0.62
N SER A 38 3.88 5.25 0.32
CA SER A 38 5.10 4.47 0.46
C SER A 38 5.82 4.17 -0.85
N GLU A 39 5.17 4.40 -1.98
CA GLU A 39 5.65 4.03 -3.33
C GLU A 39 5.91 2.52 -3.50
N LEU A 40 5.46 1.72 -2.52
CA LEU A 40 5.51 0.27 -2.56
C LEU A 40 4.49 -0.25 -3.57
N THR A 41 4.87 -1.31 -4.27
CA THR A 41 3.96 -2.06 -5.13
C THR A 41 3.16 -3.08 -4.32
N LEU A 42 2.08 -3.62 -4.89
CA LEU A 42 1.39 -4.77 -4.30
C LEU A 42 2.35 -5.95 -4.06
N LYS A 43 3.32 -6.16 -4.95
CA LYS A 43 4.36 -7.20 -4.79
C LYS A 43 5.23 -6.95 -3.56
N ASP A 44 5.62 -5.70 -3.33
CA ASP A 44 6.39 -5.30 -2.18
C ASP A 44 5.60 -5.54 -0.88
N LEU A 45 4.33 -5.13 -0.84
CA LEU A 45 3.45 -5.36 0.31
C LEU A 45 3.26 -6.86 0.60
N ILE A 46 3.06 -7.69 -0.43
CA ILE A 46 2.99 -9.15 -0.26
C ILE A 46 4.32 -9.72 0.27
N TYR A 47 5.45 -9.22 -0.22
CA TYR A 47 6.77 -9.64 0.28
C TYR A 47 6.95 -9.28 1.77
N LEU A 48 6.62 -8.04 2.17
CA LEU A 48 6.67 -7.60 3.56
C LEU A 48 5.72 -8.41 4.45
N MET A 49 4.52 -8.72 3.96
CA MET A 49 3.55 -9.57 4.67
C MET A 49 4.10 -10.98 4.90
N ASN A 50 4.77 -11.56 3.90
CA ASN A 50 5.41 -12.85 4.06
C ASN A 50 6.52 -12.77 5.12
N LEU A 51 7.37 -11.75 5.10
CA LEU A 51 8.40 -11.57 6.14
C LEU A 51 7.79 -11.49 7.55
N GLN A 52 6.70 -10.73 7.73
CA GLN A 52 5.97 -10.69 9.00
C GLN A 52 5.39 -12.06 9.38
N PHE A 53 4.84 -12.80 8.43
CA PHE A 53 4.36 -14.17 8.65
C PHE A 53 5.46 -15.12 9.11
N TRP A 54 6.69 -14.95 8.60
CA TRP A 54 7.89 -15.69 9.04
C TRP A 54 8.46 -15.19 10.38
N GLY A 55 7.83 -14.20 11.02
CA GLY A 55 8.20 -13.70 12.34
C GLY A 55 9.19 -12.53 12.35
N TYR A 56 9.55 -11.98 11.18
CA TYR A 56 10.45 -10.82 11.12
C TYR A 56 9.69 -9.54 11.45
N VAL A 57 10.30 -8.65 12.24
CA VAL A 57 9.70 -7.38 12.64
C VAL A 57 10.70 -6.21 12.59
N GLY A 58 10.18 -5.01 12.34
CA GLY A 58 10.98 -3.76 12.39
C GLY A 58 12.24 -3.80 11.53
N ASP A 59 13.39 -3.60 12.17
CA ASP A 59 14.69 -3.55 11.49
C ASP A 59 15.10 -4.88 10.84
N GLU A 60 14.55 -6.02 11.29
CA GLU A 60 14.81 -7.32 10.63
C GLU A 60 14.23 -7.37 9.23
N ILE A 61 13.05 -6.77 9.02
CA ILE A 61 12.42 -6.67 7.69
C ILE A 61 13.28 -5.77 6.80
N LEU A 62 13.77 -4.66 7.35
CA LEU A 62 14.63 -3.72 6.63
C LEU A 62 15.96 -4.38 6.23
N GLU A 63 16.56 -5.20 7.09
CA GLU A 63 17.77 -5.96 6.78
C GLU A 63 17.53 -6.93 5.61
N ARG A 64 16.40 -7.65 5.62
CA ARG A 64 16.03 -8.58 4.54
C ARG A 64 15.73 -7.86 3.24
N ALA A 65 15.20 -6.65 3.30
CA ALA A 65 14.94 -5.84 2.13
C ALA A 65 16.22 -5.38 1.41
N LYS A 66 17.39 -5.36 2.05
CA LYS A 66 18.68 -4.98 1.41
C LYS A 66 19.04 -5.81 0.18
N ASP A 67 18.57 -7.06 0.14
CA ASP A 67 18.76 -7.94 -1.03
C ASP A 67 18.00 -7.43 -2.28
N ASN A 68 17.03 -6.51 -2.09
CA ASN A 68 16.31 -5.79 -3.13
C ASN A 68 16.51 -4.28 -2.94
N LYS A 69 17.50 -3.72 -3.65
CA LYS A 69 17.90 -2.31 -3.55
C LYS A 69 16.72 -1.33 -3.69
N GLU A 70 15.82 -1.56 -4.65
CA GLU A 70 14.69 -0.66 -4.90
C GLU A 70 13.69 -0.65 -3.74
N LEU A 71 13.34 -1.84 -3.22
CA LEU A 71 12.46 -1.96 -2.06
C LEU A 71 13.08 -1.31 -0.82
N TYR A 72 14.38 -1.55 -0.59
CA TYR A 72 15.09 -0.99 0.54
C TYR A 72 15.11 0.54 0.52
N GLU A 73 15.36 1.16 -0.64
CA GLU A 73 15.34 2.61 -0.81
C GLU A 73 13.94 3.19 -0.52
N LYS A 74 12.87 2.59 -1.09
CA LYS A 74 11.48 2.98 -0.81
C LYS A 74 11.15 2.91 0.68
N MET A 75 11.56 1.84 1.36
CA MET A 75 11.33 1.68 2.80
C MET A 75 12.06 2.74 3.64
N LEU A 76 13.30 3.08 3.29
CA LEU A 76 14.06 4.12 3.98
C LEU A 76 13.44 5.51 3.78
N GLU A 77 13.06 5.85 2.54
CA GLU A 77 12.43 7.12 2.22
C GLU A 77 11.06 7.27 2.88
N PHE A 78 10.26 6.21 2.89
CA PHE A 78 9.00 6.18 3.61
C PHE A 78 9.22 6.36 5.12
N ARG A 79 10.15 5.62 5.72
CA ARG A 79 10.49 5.74 7.16
C ARG A 79 10.93 7.15 7.52
N ALA A 80 11.79 7.77 6.70
CA ALA A 80 12.26 9.13 6.94
C ALA A 80 11.14 10.18 6.91
N ARG A 81 10.11 9.98 6.08
CA ARG A 81 8.90 10.81 6.05
C ARG A 81 8.01 10.53 7.27
N TYR A 82 7.75 9.26 7.55
CA TYR A 82 6.92 8.80 8.67
C TYR A 82 7.43 9.24 10.04
N ASP A 83 8.75 9.16 10.28
CA ASP A 83 9.36 9.50 11.56
C ASP A 83 9.24 11.01 11.90
N ARG A 84 8.93 11.86 10.90
CA ARG A 84 8.70 13.30 11.10
C ARG A 84 7.25 13.67 11.38
N LEU A 85 6.34 12.71 11.23
CA LEU A 85 4.91 12.92 11.45
C LEU A 85 4.58 13.08 12.94
N SER A 86 3.51 13.81 13.22
CA SER A 86 2.85 13.84 14.51
C SER A 86 2.29 12.46 14.86
N GLN A 87 2.09 12.21 16.15
CA GLN A 87 1.53 10.93 16.62
C GLN A 87 0.16 10.63 16.00
N THR A 88 -0.66 11.67 15.79
CA THR A 88 -1.99 11.54 15.17
C THR A 88 -1.87 11.15 13.69
N ALA A 89 -0.95 11.75 12.94
CA ALA A 89 -0.68 11.39 11.55
C ALA A 89 -0.10 9.96 11.45
N GLN A 90 0.83 9.58 12.33
CA GLN A 90 1.37 8.23 12.40
C GLN A 90 0.28 7.19 12.68
N ALA A 91 -0.66 7.49 13.59
CA ALA A 91 -1.78 6.60 13.89
C ALA A 91 -2.67 6.35 12.65
N TYR A 92 -2.96 7.40 11.87
CA TYR A 92 -3.69 7.26 10.62
C TYR A 92 -2.93 6.41 9.60
N VAL A 93 -1.63 6.67 9.42
CA VAL A 93 -0.79 5.89 8.49
C VAL A 93 -0.75 4.41 8.90
N ASN A 94 -0.61 4.11 10.19
CA ASN A 94 -0.63 2.75 10.71
C ASN A 94 -1.96 2.04 10.42
N GLU A 95 -3.09 2.71 10.68
CA GLU A 95 -4.42 2.17 10.37
C GLU A 95 -4.58 1.87 8.88
N ALA A 96 -4.08 2.77 8.02
CA ALA A 96 -4.10 2.57 6.57
C ALA A 96 -3.26 1.37 6.14
N PHE A 97 -2.05 1.22 6.70
CA PHE A 97 -1.18 0.08 6.44
C PHE A 97 -1.78 -1.24 6.90
N ASP A 98 -2.34 -1.30 8.11
CA ASP A 98 -2.99 -2.51 8.63
C ASP A 98 -4.15 -2.95 7.73
N MET A 99 -4.98 -1.99 7.30
CA MET A 99 -6.08 -2.26 6.38
C MET A 99 -5.59 -2.71 5.00
N ALA A 100 -4.60 -2.03 4.42
CA ALA A 100 -4.01 -2.40 3.14
C ALA A 100 -3.41 -3.81 3.17
N MET A 101 -2.73 -4.18 4.26
CA MET A 101 -2.16 -5.52 4.45
C MET A 101 -3.26 -6.59 4.58
N LYS A 102 -4.33 -6.32 5.32
CA LYS A 102 -5.53 -7.20 5.37
C LYS A 102 -6.14 -7.39 3.99
N HIS A 103 -6.23 -6.33 3.18
CA HIS A 103 -6.83 -6.38 1.86
C HIS A 103 -5.92 -7.08 0.85
N ALA A 104 -4.62 -6.80 0.87
CA ALA A 104 -3.62 -7.49 0.06
C ALA A 104 -3.62 -9.01 0.35
N ARG A 105 -3.74 -9.38 1.63
CA ARG A 105 -3.88 -10.78 2.04
C ARG A 105 -5.15 -11.42 1.46
N SER A 106 -6.31 -10.79 1.65
CA SER A 106 -7.58 -11.32 1.14
C SER A 106 -7.53 -11.48 -0.38
N PHE A 107 -7.03 -10.48 -1.10
CA PHE A 107 -6.88 -10.53 -2.55
C PHE A 107 -5.93 -11.65 -2.98
N ASN A 108 -4.80 -11.85 -2.28
CA ASN A 108 -3.87 -12.92 -2.61
C ASN A 108 -4.50 -14.33 -2.49
N TYR A 109 -5.42 -14.54 -1.55
CA TYR A 109 -6.14 -15.82 -1.40
C TYR A 109 -7.35 -15.94 -2.34
N ASP A 110 -8.18 -14.90 -2.40
CA ASP A 110 -9.49 -14.96 -3.03
C ASP A 110 -9.45 -14.50 -4.51
N GLN A 111 -8.39 -13.80 -4.93
CA GLN A 111 -8.22 -13.18 -6.26
C GLN A 111 -9.26 -12.09 -6.60
N TYR A 112 -10.01 -11.60 -5.62
CA TYR A 112 -10.88 -10.44 -5.71
C TYR A 112 -11.00 -9.73 -4.36
N PHE A 113 -11.42 -8.46 -4.35
CA PHE A 113 -11.70 -7.72 -3.11
C PHE A 113 -13.16 -7.92 -2.69
N LYS A 114 -13.37 -8.38 -1.45
CA LYS A 114 -14.71 -8.54 -0.89
C LYS A 114 -15.40 -7.19 -0.72
N PRO A 115 -16.72 -7.07 -1.00
CA PRO A 115 -17.45 -5.80 -0.92
C PRO A 115 -17.32 -5.09 0.44
N GLU A 116 -17.26 -5.85 1.53
CA GLU A 116 -17.12 -5.32 2.89
C GLU A 116 -15.76 -4.65 3.08
N LEU A 117 -14.70 -5.23 2.52
CA LEU A 117 -13.35 -4.65 2.53
C LEU A 117 -13.32 -3.37 1.68
N LEU A 118 -13.99 -3.35 0.53
CA LEU A 118 -14.09 -2.14 -0.29
C LEU A 118 -14.81 -1.00 0.44
N ALA A 119 -15.85 -1.31 1.23
CA ALA A 119 -16.55 -0.33 2.05
C ALA A 119 -15.68 0.20 3.20
N GLU A 120 -14.97 -0.68 3.92
CA GLU A 120 -14.00 -0.29 4.97
C GLU A 120 -12.91 0.65 4.41
N ALA A 121 -12.33 0.28 3.26
CA ALA A 121 -11.32 1.09 2.58
C ALA A 121 -11.83 2.48 2.18
N ARG A 122 -13.06 2.56 1.64
CA ARG A 122 -13.67 3.86 1.30
C ARG A 122 -13.83 4.76 2.51
N TYR A 123 -14.29 4.22 3.64
CA TYR A 123 -14.45 5.00 4.86
C TYR A 123 -13.13 5.57 5.38
N LEU A 124 -12.05 4.77 5.37
CA LEU A 124 -10.71 5.21 5.74
C LEU A 124 -10.23 6.39 4.88
N VAL A 125 -10.44 6.30 3.57
CA VAL A 125 -10.03 7.35 2.62
C VAL A 125 -10.86 8.61 2.78
N MET A 126 -12.19 8.47 2.91
CA MET A 126 -13.08 9.64 3.02
C MET A 126 -12.81 10.48 4.28
N LYS A 127 -12.38 9.85 5.39
CA LYS A 127 -12.08 10.62 6.60
C LYS A 127 -10.80 11.42 6.51
N ILE A 128 -9.87 11.11 5.59
CA ILE A 128 -8.53 11.74 5.54
C ILE A 128 -8.60 13.27 5.44
N LYS A 129 -9.51 13.81 4.61
CA LYS A 129 -9.70 15.25 4.39
C LYS A 129 -10.28 15.97 5.60
N ASN A 130 -10.91 15.23 6.52
CA ASN A 130 -11.50 15.76 7.73
C ASN A 130 -10.57 15.63 8.94
N LEU A 131 -9.36 15.08 8.76
CA LEU A 131 -8.36 15.01 9.81
C LEU A 131 -7.67 16.36 9.96
N GLU A 132 -7.44 16.79 11.19
CA GLU A 132 -6.65 17.99 11.50
C GLU A 132 -5.21 17.89 10.96
N VAL A 133 -4.73 16.66 10.72
CA VAL A 133 -3.40 16.35 10.18
C VAL A 133 -3.37 16.19 8.66
N TYR A 134 -4.44 16.52 7.94
CA TYR A 134 -4.50 16.32 6.49
C TYR A 134 -3.38 17.06 5.74
N GLU A 135 -3.15 18.34 6.05
CA GLU A 135 -2.08 19.12 5.44
C GLU A 135 -0.69 18.55 5.75
N GLU A 136 -0.47 18.09 6.98
CA GLU A 136 0.78 17.43 7.38
C GLU A 136 1.03 16.15 6.56
N LEU A 137 -0.02 15.36 6.31
CA LEU A 137 0.04 14.16 5.48
C LEU A 137 0.32 14.50 4.01
N LEU A 138 -0.24 15.59 3.48
CA LEU A 138 0.04 16.04 2.11
C LEU A 138 1.48 16.55 1.96
N GLU A 139 1.98 17.31 2.93
CA GLU A 139 3.38 17.78 2.94
C GLU A 139 4.36 16.60 2.98
N ALA A 140 4.07 15.58 3.79
CA ALA A 140 4.90 14.39 3.88
C ALA A 140 4.75 13.47 2.66
N PHE A 141 3.54 13.36 2.10
CA PHE A 141 3.20 12.47 0.99
C PHE A 141 2.42 13.20 -0.11
N PRO A 142 3.09 14.02 -0.95
CA PRO A 142 2.43 14.86 -1.96
C PRO A 142 1.61 14.07 -2.99
N ASN A 143 1.95 12.79 -3.21
CA ASN A 143 1.23 11.90 -4.12
C ASN A 143 -0.22 11.61 -3.69
N LEU A 144 -0.59 11.96 -2.44
CA LEU A 144 -1.97 11.89 -1.96
C LEU A 144 -2.87 12.98 -2.58
N GLU A 145 -2.32 14.16 -2.87
CA GLU A 145 -3.09 15.31 -3.39
C GLU A 145 -3.56 15.08 -4.84
N ALA A 146 -2.74 14.40 -5.65
CA ALA A 146 -2.99 14.19 -7.08
C ALA A 146 -4.34 13.53 -7.41
N GLU A 147 -4.96 12.83 -6.45
CA GLU A 147 -6.21 12.09 -6.66
C GLU A 147 -7.24 12.18 -5.52
N ALA A 148 -7.04 13.06 -4.54
CA ALA A 148 -8.12 13.51 -3.68
C ALA A 148 -9.37 13.93 -4.51
N THR A 149 -9.14 14.43 -5.73
CA THR A 149 -10.13 14.79 -6.76
C THR A 149 -10.81 13.59 -7.42
N ALA A 150 -10.19 12.41 -7.45
CA ALA A 150 -10.76 11.18 -8.02
C ALA A 150 -11.69 10.48 -7.02
N TRP A 151 -11.43 10.60 -5.72
CA TRP A 151 -12.30 10.09 -4.65
C TRP A 151 -13.59 10.89 -4.50
N ASP A 152 -13.59 12.17 -4.87
CA ASP A 152 -14.79 13.03 -4.91
C ASP A 152 -15.78 12.62 -6.03
N LEU A 153 -15.38 11.70 -6.91
CA LEU A 153 -16.22 11.16 -8.00
C LEU A 153 -16.79 9.77 -7.69
N LEU A 154 -16.50 9.20 -6.52
CA LEU A 154 -17.13 7.98 -6.05
C LEU A 154 -18.46 8.36 -5.38
N PRO A 155 -19.61 7.84 -5.85
CA PRO A 155 -20.93 8.16 -5.31
C PRO A 155 -21.12 7.70 -3.86
#